data_AF-Q8LFT9-F1
#
_entry.id   AF-Q8LFT9-F1
#
_cell.length_a   1.000
_cell.length_b   1.000
_cell.length_c   1.000
_cell.angle_alpha   90.00
_cell.angle_beta   90.00
_cell.angle_gamma   90.00
#
_symmetry.space_group_name_H-M   'P 1'
#
loop_
_entity.id
_entity.type
_entity.pdbx_description
1 polymer ?
#
loop_
_entity_poly.entity_id
_entity_poly.type
_entity_poly.pdbx_seq_one_letter_code
_entity_poly.pdbx_strand_id
1 'polypeptide(L)'
;MELGPVSTCLAAVSCSSEQAPLRPLGSPVGDGASTVLKSILDRASELIRANNFNNAGIALWRASFNEFFNMLMRYCISKYDSIMQSLQLPPHFATEISEEAAKAIVREMPIELLRSSFPHIDEQQKRILMEFLKRSMLGSQKTEPVLS
;
A
#
# COMPACT_ATOMS: atom_id res chain seq x y z
N MET A 1 19.61 -3.31 -11.70
CA MET A 1 19.28 -1.91 -12.04
C MET A 1 19.90 -0.97 -11.01
N GLU A 2 20.30 0.23 -11.44
CA GLU A 2 20.71 1.35 -10.59
C GLU A 2 19.49 2.12 -10.06
N LEU A 3 19.68 2.99 -9.06
CA LEU A 3 18.56 3.69 -8.40
C LEU A 3 17.79 4.61 -9.36
N GLY A 4 18.48 5.26 -10.31
CA GLY A 4 17.85 6.14 -11.30
C GLY A 4 16.80 5.42 -12.16
N PRO A 5 17.15 4.35 -12.91
CA PRO A 5 16.19 3.54 -13.66
C PRO A 5 15.03 3.00 -12.81
N VAL A 6 15.31 2.54 -11.59
CA VAL A 6 14.29 2.07 -10.64
C VAL A 6 13.30 3.19 -10.31
N SER A 7 13.80 4.40 -10.08
CA SER A 7 12.98 5.60 -9.82
C SER A 7 12.12 5.96 -11.03
N THR A 8 12.68 5.95 -12.24
CA THR A 8 11.93 6.27 -13.47
C THR A 8 10.82 5.26 -13.76
N CYS A 9 11.05 3.97 -13.51
CA CYS A 9 10.02 2.95 -13.64
C CYS A 9 8.86 3.21 -12.67
N LEU A 10 9.17 3.59 -11.43
CA LEU A 10 8.15 3.89 -10.43
C LEU A 10 7.35 5.15 -10.81
N ALA A 11 8.04 6.21 -11.24
CA ALA A 11 7.40 7.45 -11.70
C ALA A 11 6.47 7.21 -12.90
N ALA A 12 6.89 6.39 -13.86
CA ALA A 12 6.08 6.07 -15.03
C ALA A 12 4.75 5.41 -14.65
N VAL A 13 4.74 4.55 -13.63
CA VAL A 13 3.49 3.94 -13.12
C VAL A 13 2.58 4.99 -12.49
N SER A 14 3.14 5.88 -11.66
CA SER A 14 2.38 6.95 -11.00
C SER A 14 1.80 7.98 -11.99
N CYS A 15 2.46 8.18 -13.13
CA CYS A 15 2.04 9.11 -14.17
C CYS A 15 1.16 8.47 -15.26
N SER A 16 0.91 7.16 -15.20
CA SER A 16 0.09 6.47 -16.20
C SER A 16 -1.36 6.95 -16.14
N SER A 17 -1.97 7.24 -17.29
CA SER A 17 -3.41 7.49 -17.41
C SER A 17 -4.24 6.22 -17.20
N GLU A 18 -3.64 5.05 -17.43
CA GLU A 18 -4.26 3.74 -17.22
C GLU A 18 -3.60 3.07 -16.00
N GLN A 19 -4.33 3.07 -14.88
CA GLN A 19 -3.86 2.44 -13.66
C GLN A 19 -4.11 0.94 -13.71
N ALA A 20 -3.03 0.14 -13.72
CA ALA A 20 -3.17 -1.30 -13.56
C ALA A 20 -3.75 -1.66 -12.18
N PRO A 21 -4.57 -2.72 -12.07
CA PRO A 21 -5.12 -3.14 -10.79
C PRO A 21 -4.03 -3.63 -9.85
N LEU A 22 -3.93 -3.01 -8.67
CA LEU A 22 -2.97 -3.37 -7.61
C LEU A 22 -3.59 -4.42 -6.69
N ARG A 23 -3.44 -5.69 -7.04
CA ARG A 23 -3.99 -6.82 -6.26
C ARG A 23 -2.95 -7.40 -5.30
N PRO A 24 -3.35 -8.04 -4.20
CA PRO A 24 -2.42 -8.80 -3.38
C PRO A 24 -1.76 -9.93 -4.18
N LEU A 25 -0.56 -10.32 -3.76
CA LEU A 25 0.20 -11.37 -4.44
C LEU A 25 -0.47 -12.73 -4.30
N GLY A 26 -0.42 -13.53 -5.36
CA GLY A 26 -1.13 -14.81 -5.47
C GLY A 26 -2.61 -14.67 -5.83
N SER A 27 -3.08 -13.47 -6.20
CA SER A 27 -4.47 -13.27 -6.62
C SER A 27 -4.80 -14.12 -7.87
N PRO A 28 -5.91 -14.91 -7.86
CA PRO A 28 -6.25 -15.83 -8.95
C PRO A 28 -6.60 -15.12 -10.27
N VAL A 29 -6.93 -13.82 -10.22
CA VAL A 29 -7.23 -12.98 -11.38
C VAL A 29 -5.99 -12.23 -11.90
N GLY A 30 -4.80 -12.57 -11.38
CA GLY A 30 -3.50 -12.02 -11.77
C GLY A 30 -3.05 -10.83 -10.92
N ASP A 31 -1.77 -10.82 -10.59
CA ASP A 31 -1.09 -9.85 -9.71
C ASP A 31 0.15 -9.21 -10.36
N GLY A 32 0.31 -9.35 -11.68
CA GLY A 32 1.55 -8.99 -12.39
C GLY A 32 2.02 -7.55 -12.14
N ALA A 33 1.10 -6.58 -12.11
CA ALA A 33 1.42 -5.20 -11.79
C ALA A 33 2.00 -5.05 -10.37
N SER A 34 1.38 -5.70 -9.40
CA SER A 34 1.86 -5.71 -8.01
C SER A 34 3.19 -6.43 -7.87
N THR A 35 3.40 -7.53 -8.59
CA THR A 35 4.68 -8.27 -8.60
C THR A 35 5.83 -7.40 -9.12
N VAL A 36 5.61 -6.68 -10.22
CA VAL A 36 6.60 -5.76 -10.79
C VAL A 36 6.90 -4.60 -9.83
N LEU A 37 5.86 -3.95 -9.30
CA LEU A 37 6.01 -2.84 -8.36
C LEU A 37 6.72 -3.27 -7.07
N LYS A 38 6.39 -4.44 -6.52
CA LYS A 38 7.08 -4.99 -5.36
C LYS A 38 8.57 -5.20 -5.66
N SER A 39 8.88 -5.76 -6.83
CA SER A 39 10.27 -5.98 -7.25
C SER A 39 11.06 -4.67 -7.38
N ILE A 40 10.42 -3.60 -7.86
CA ILE A 40 11.01 -2.24 -7.92
C ILE A 40 11.31 -1.73 -6.51
N LEU A 41 10.34 -1.80 -5.59
CA LEU A 41 10.50 -1.35 -4.20
C LEU A 41 11.58 -2.13 -3.45
N ASP A 42 11.60 -3.45 -3.60
CA ASP A 42 12.60 -4.33 -2.98
C ASP A 42 13.99 -4.02 -3.54
N ARG A 43 14.11 -3.83 -4.86
CA ARG A 43 15.38 -3.46 -5.50
C ARG A 43 15.89 -2.09 -5.03
N ALA A 44 15.00 -1.12 -4.85
CA ALA A 44 15.38 0.17 -4.27
C ALA A 44 15.92 0.00 -2.84
N SER A 45 15.28 -0.84 -2.02
CA SER A 45 15.75 -1.13 -0.66
C SER A 45 17.16 -1.74 -0.65
N GLU A 46 17.47 -2.64 -1.58
CA GLU A 46 18.82 -3.20 -1.73
C GLU A 46 19.85 -2.13 -2.07
N LEU A 47 19.56 -1.30 -3.08
CA LEU A 47 20.46 -0.25 -3.56
C LEU A 47 20.74 0.81 -2.49
N ILE A 48 19.70 1.23 -1.78
CA ILE A 48 19.81 2.22 -0.71
C ILE A 48 20.63 1.66 0.46
N ARG A 49 20.37 0.41 0.86
CA ARG A 49 21.12 -0.25 1.94
C ARG A 49 22.60 -0.43 1.59
N ALA A 50 22.90 -0.72 0.33
CA ALA A 50 24.26 -0.82 -0.16
C ALA A 50 24.97 0.54 -0.34
N ASN A 51 24.26 1.66 -0.11
CA ASN A 51 24.74 3.02 -0.39
C ASN A 51 25.19 3.20 -1.86
N ASN A 52 24.56 2.45 -2.77
CA ASN A 52 24.87 2.44 -4.21
C ASN A 52 24.03 3.48 -4.94
N PHE A 53 24.21 4.76 -4.60
CA PHE A 53 23.54 5.88 -5.25
C PHE A 53 24.33 7.19 -5.07
N ASN A 54 24.05 8.16 -5.93
CA ASN A 54 24.52 9.54 -5.74
C ASN A 54 23.36 10.45 -5.26
N ASN A 55 23.67 11.70 -4.94
CA ASN A 55 22.68 12.68 -4.44
C ASN A 55 21.51 12.88 -5.41
N ALA A 56 21.75 12.90 -6.72
CA ALA A 56 20.70 13.04 -7.72
C ALA A 56 19.79 11.80 -7.76
N GLY A 57 20.38 10.60 -7.64
CA GLY A 57 19.67 9.34 -7.62
C GLY A 57 18.74 9.20 -6.43
N ILE A 58 19.21 9.56 -5.22
CA ILE A 58 18.34 9.51 -4.03
C ILE A 58 17.26 10.60 -4.06
N ALA A 59 17.55 11.79 -4.62
CA ALA A 59 16.55 12.84 -4.79
C ALA A 59 15.45 12.41 -5.76
N LEU A 60 15.83 11.83 -6.90
CA LEU A 60 14.87 11.29 -7.87
C LEU A 60 14.03 10.16 -7.25
N TRP A 61 14.66 9.22 -6.54
CA TRP A 61 13.95 8.15 -5.84
C TRP A 61 12.88 8.68 -4.90
N ARG A 62 13.23 9.65 -4.04
CA ARG A 62 12.29 10.27 -3.10
C ARG A 62 11.11 10.92 -3.82
N ALA A 63 11.36 11.67 -4.89
CA ALA A 63 10.30 12.30 -5.67
C ALA A 63 9.37 11.25 -6.31
N SER A 64 9.95 10.24 -6.98
CA SER A 64 9.18 9.17 -7.62
C SER A 64 8.38 8.33 -6.62
N PHE A 65 8.98 8.01 -5.47
CA PHE A 65 8.31 7.27 -4.39
C PHE A 65 7.17 8.07 -3.78
N ASN A 66 7.32 9.38 -3.58
CA ASN A 66 6.26 10.22 -3.04
C ASN A 66 5.02 10.23 -3.93
N GLU A 67 5.19 10.39 -5.23
CA GLU A 67 4.09 10.31 -6.19
C GLU A 67 3.42 8.93 -6.18
N PHE A 68 4.24 7.87 -6.18
CA PHE A 68 3.74 6.51 -6.08
C PHE A 68 2.96 6.25 -4.78
N PHE A 69 3.47 6.71 -3.64
CA PHE A 69 2.83 6.52 -2.35
C PHE A 69 1.47 7.23 -2.31
N ASN A 70 1.39 8.45 -2.85
CA ASN A 70 0.12 9.17 -2.96
C ASN A 70 -0.90 8.41 -3.82
N MET A 71 -0.47 7.88 -4.96
CA MET A 71 -1.29 7.04 -5.83
C MET A 71 -1.73 5.74 -5.14
N LEU A 72 -0.81 5.06 -4.46
CA LEU A 72 -1.09 3.82 -3.70
C LEU A 72 -2.10 4.07 -2.57
N MET A 73 -1.93 5.15 -1.80
CA MET A 73 -2.87 5.49 -0.73
C MET A 73 -4.26 5.83 -1.27
N ARG A 74 -4.36 6.56 -2.40
CA ARG A 74 -5.64 6.80 -3.07
C ARG A 74 -6.31 5.48 -3.48
N TYR A 75 -5.55 4.56 -4.07
CA TYR A 75 -6.04 3.24 -4.43
C TYR A 75 -6.59 2.48 -3.21
N CYS A 76 -5.82 2.41 -2.13
CA CYS A 76 -6.22 1.71 -0.90
C CYS A 76 -7.48 2.32 -0.28
N ILE A 77 -7.57 3.66 -0.21
CA ILE A 77 -8.76 4.36 0.32
C ILE A 77 -9.98 4.06 -0.56
N SER A 78 -9.88 4.23 -1.89
CA SER A 78 -11.00 3.96 -2.80
C SER A 78 -11.48 2.51 -2.73
N LYS A 79 -10.55 1.55 -2.59
CA LYS A 79 -10.89 0.14 -2.42
C LYS A 79 -11.58 -0.14 -1.09
N TYR A 80 -11.08 0.45 0.01
CA TYR A 80 -11.73 0.34 1.31
C TYR A 80 -13.16 0.89 1.29
N ASP A 81 -13.35 2.10 0.75
CA ASP A 81 -14.67 2.74 0.65
C ASP A 81 -15.62 1.91 -0.21
N SER A 82 -15.14 1.35 -1.32
CA SER A 82 -15.94 0.48 -2.19
C SER A 82 -16.38 -0.80 -1.47
N ILE A 83 -15.53 -1.41 -0.65
CA ILE A 83 -15.89 -2.59 0.16
C ILE A 83 -16.98 -2.20 1.18
N MET A 84 -16.80 -1.10 1.92
CA MET A 84 -17.77 -0.66 2.92
C MET A 84 -19.13 -0.33 2.30
N GLN A 85 -19.14 0.36 1.16
CA GLN A 85 -20.37 0.64 0.40
C GLN A 85 -21.06 -0.65 -0.08
N SER A 86 -20.30 -1.62 -0.60
CA SER A 86 -20.85 -2.89 -1.08
C SER A 86 -21.52 -3.72 0.03
N LEU A 87 -21.03 -3.57 1.26
CA LEU A 87 -21.56 -4.25 2.45
C LEU A 87 -22.60 -3.41 3.20
N GLN A 88 -22.96 -2.23 2.68
CA GLN A 88 -23.90 -1.30 3.31
C GLN A 88 -23.49 -0.88 4.73
N LEU A 89 -22.18 -0.90 5.02
CA LEU A 89 -21.63 -0.50 6.31
C LEU A 89 -21.39 1.02 6.31
N PRO A 90 -21.87 1.76 7.33
CA PRO A 90 -21.57 3.19 7.42
C PRO A 90 -20.06 3.43 7.51
N PRO A 91 -19.48 4.35 6.72
CA PRO A 91 -18.03 4.61 6.71
C PRO A 91 -17.47 5.16 8.03
N HIS A 92 -18.33 5.45 9.02
CA HIS A 92 -17.99 6.15 10.25
C HIS A 92 -18.48 5.47 11.55
N PHE A 93 -19.14 4.30 11.47
CA PHE A 93 -19.78 3.66 12.64
C PHE A 93 -19.68 2.12 12.64
N ALA A 94 -18.53 1.58 12.26
CA ALA A 94 -18.22 0.19 12.58
C ALA A 94 -17.28 0.20 13.80
N THR A 95 -17.84 0.12 15.01
CA THR A 95 -17.06 -0.18 16.22
C THR A 95 -16.37 -1.55 16.09
N GLU A 96 -16.88 -2.39 15.19
CA GLU A 96 -16.33 -3.67 14.78
C GLU A 96 -16.55 -3.86 13.25
N ILE A 97 -15.47 -4.17 12.52
CA ILE A 97 -15.52 -4.57 11.11
C ILE A 97 -16.04 -5.99 11.06
N SER A 98 -17.10 -6.26 10.28
CA SER A 98 -17.64 -7.62 10.15
C SER A 98 -16.58 -8.58 9.59
N GLU A 99 -16.69 -9.88 9.89
CA GLU A 99 -15.76 -10.88 9.38
C GLU A 99 -15.71 -10.89 7.85
N GLU A 100 -16.85 -10.64 7.20
CA GLU A 100 -16.99 -10.51 5.75
C GLU A 100 -16.21 -9.30 5.22
N ALA A 101 -16.32 -8.15 5.90
CA ALA A 101 -15.58 -6.95 5.55
C ALA A 101 -14.07 -7.15 5.74
N ALA A 102 -13.64 -7.79 6.83
CA ALA A 102 -12.23 -8.11 7.07
C ALA A 102 -11.67 -9.04 5.98
N LYS A 103 -12.41 -10.09 5.60
CA LYS A 103 -12.04 -11.00 4.49
C LYS A 103 -11.95 -10.27 3.16
N ALA A 104 -12.90 -9.37 2.87
CA ALA A 104 -12.90 -8.59 1.64
C ALA A 104 -11.69 -7.62 1.59
N ILE A 105 -11.39 -6.94 2.70
CA ILE A 105 -10.21 -6.06 2.82
C ILE A 105 -8.93 -6.86 2.55
N VAL A 106 -8.74 -7.99 3.22
CA VAL A 106 -7.52 -8.82 3.04
C VAL A 106 -7.37 -9.31 1.60
N ARG A 107 -8.48 -9.62 0.93
CA ARG A 107 -8.49 -10.12 -0.46
C ARG A 107 -8.23 -9.03 -1.50
N GLU A 108 -8.63 -7.79 -1.24
CA GLU A 108 -8.55 -6.69 -2.21
C GLU A 108 -7.37 -5.73 -1.97
N MET A 109 -6.90 -5.62 -0.72
CA MET A 109 -5.79 -4.72 -0.38
C MET A 109 -4.45 -5.22 -0.92
N PRO A 110 -3.60 -4.35 -1.50
CA PRO A 110 -2.26 -4.71 -1.94
C PRO A 110 -1.27 -4.75 -0.76
N ILE A 111 -1.48 -5.68 0.18
CA ILE A 111 -0.74 -5.75 1.45
C ILE A 111 0.77 -5.87 1.23
N GLU A 112 1.21 -6.65 0.24
CA GLU A 112 2.63 -6.83 -0.04
C GLU A 112 3.29 -5.54 -0.56
N LEU A 113 2.58 -4.73 -1.35
CA LEU A 113 3.09 -3.43 -1.80
C LEU A 113 3.19 -2.43 -0.65
N LEU A 114 2.17 -2.40 0.23
CA LEU A 114 2.21 -1.57 1.43
C LEU A 114 3.40 -1.96 2.32
N ARG A 115 3.65 -3.27 2.48
CA ARG A 115 4.81 -3.78 3.22
C ARG A 115 6.14 -3.38 2.59
N SER A 116 6.31 -3.58 1.29
CA SER A 116 7.53 -3.20 0.57
C SER A 116 7.73 -1.68 0.49
N SER A 117 6.70 -0.87 0.77
CA SER A 117 6.80 0.59 0.85
C SER A 117 7.39 1.09 2.17
N PHE A 118 7.31 0.31 3.26
CA PHE A 118 7.76 0.76 4.60
C PHE A 118 9.21 1.25 4.69
N PRO A 119 10.22 0.68 4.00
CA PRO A 119 11.58 1.19 4.07
C PRO A 119 11.76 2.58 3.46
N HIS A 120 10.76 3.07 2.72
CA HIS A 120 10.85 4.26 1.87
C HIS A 120 9.99 5.41 2.36
N ILE A 121 9.06 5.16 3.30
CA ILE A 121 8.18 6.20 3.83
C ILE A 121 8.90 7.13 4.81
N ASP A 122 8.56 8.42 4.74
CA ASP A 122 8.92 9.38 5.77
C ASP A 122 7.92 9.39 6.93
N GLU A 123 8.18 10.23 7.94
CA GLU A 123 7.33 10.33 9.13
C GLU A 123 5.91 10.88 8.82
N GLN A 124 5.75 11.70 7.78
CA GLN A 124 4.44 12.20 7.38
C GLN A 124 3.62 11.09 6.71
N GLN A 125 4.22 10.38 5.76
CA GLN A 125 3.62 9.24 5.07
C GLN A 125 3.26 8.11 6.05
N LYS A 126 4.11 7.88 7.06
CA LYS A 126 3.82 6.96 8.16
C LYS A 126 2.57 7.35 8.93
N ARG A 127 2.36 8.63 9.25
CA ARG A 127 1.12 9.09 9.90
C ARG A 127 -0.10 8.84 9.04
N ILE A 128 -0.02 9.12 7.74
CA ILE A 128 -1.11 8.86 6.78
C ILE A 128 -1.46 7.38 6.75
N LEU A 129 -0.45 6.51 6.65
CA LEU A 129 -0.66 5.06 6.63
C LEU A 129 -1.23 4.55 7.96
N MET A 130 -0.75 5.04 9.10
CA MET A 130 -1.28 4.66 10.41
C MET A 130 -2.73 5.10 10.59
N GLU A 131 -3.10 6.28 10.13
CA GLU A 131 -4.48 6.77 10.17
C GLU A 131 -5.40 5.89 9.30
N PHE A 132 -4.95 5.52 8.11
CA PHE A 132 -5.65 4.57 7.26
C PHE A 132 -5.81 3.19 7.93
N LEU A 133 -4.73 2.63 8.48
CA LEU A 133 -4.76 1.34 9.16
C LEU A 133 -5.67 1.37 10.37
N LYS A 134 -5.69 2.44 11.17
CA LYS A 134 -6.64 2.57 12.29
C LYS A 134 -8.08 2.49 11.81
N ARG A 135 -8.42 3.22 10.75
CA ARG A 135 -9.77 3.14 10.14
C ARG A 135 -10.08 1.74 9.63
N SER A 136 -9.09 1.07 9.04
CA SER A 136 -9.22 -0.28 8.48
C SER A 136 -9.09 -1.43 9.51
N MET A 137 -8.60 -1.18 10.73
CA MET A 137 -8.31 -2.19 11.77
C MET A 137 -9.07 -1.96 13.08
N LEU A 138 -9.87 -0.90 13.22
CA LEU A 138 -10.81 -0.74 14.34
C LEU A 138 -11.95 -1.80 14.35
N GLY A 139 -11.68 -3.00 13.81
CA GLY A 139 -12.43 -4.24 13.98
C GLY A 139 -11.57 -5.45 14.40
N SER A 140 -10.44 -5.25 15.07
CA SER A 140 -9.65 -6.35 15.67
C SER A 140 -9.19 -6.06 17.10
N GLN A 141 -10.08 -5.50 17.92
CA GLN A 141 -9.97 -5.67 19.37
C GLN A 141 -10.77 -6.93 19.71
N LYS A 142 -10.09 -8.07 19.80
CA LYS A 142 -10.64 -9.29 20.40
C LYS A 142 -10.91 -8.97 21.87
N THR A 143 -12.14 -8.58 22.22
CA THR A 143 -12.62 -8.65 23.59
C THR A 143 -12.87 -10.11 23.90
N GLU A 144 -11.86 -10.78 24.48
CA GLU A 144 -12.11 -12.05 25.15
C GLU A 144 -13.07 -11.78 26.33
N PRO A 145 -14.19 -12.52 26.45
CA PRO A 145 -14.99 -12.46 27.65
C PRO A 145 -14.19 -13.21 28.73
N VAL A 146 -13.65 -12.47 29.69
CA VAL A 146 -13.30 -13.08 30.99
C VAL A 146 -14.63 -13.38 31.66
N LEU A 147 -15.12 -14.61 31.43
CA LEU A 147 -16.17 -15.22 32.21
C LEU A 147 -15.51 -15.98 33.36
N SER A 148 -16.03 -15.73 34.56
CA SER A 148 -15.72 -16.33 35.88
C SER A 148 -14.79 -15.51 36.77
#